data_AF-A0A955PQC2-F1
#
_entry.id   AF-A0A955PQC2-F1
#
_cell.length_a   1.000
_cell.length_b   1.000
_cell.length_c   1.000
_cell.angle_alpha   90.00
_cell.angle_beta   90.00
_cell.angle_gamma   90.00
#
_symmetry.space_group_name_H-M   'P 1'
#
loop_
_entity.id
_entity.type
_entity.pdbx_description
1 polymer ?
#
loop_
_entity_poly.entity_id
_entity_poly.type
_entity_poly.pdbx_seq_one_letter_code
_entity_poly.pdbx_strand_id
1 'polypeptide(L)' 'DRSRGRLNRLLVSDKGDSDIVSEIYMAAYCRPPSTDEVDRHVAYLAAAEDRGEAMEDILWAVLNSKEFLFQH' A
#
# COMPACT_ATOMS: atom_id res chain seq x y z
N ASP A 1 -3.80 -18.27 -7.27
CA ASP A 1 -5.03 -17.97 -6.53
C ASP A 1 -4.89 -16.58 -5.90
N ARG A 2 -5.28 -15.50 -6.61
CA ARG A 2 -5.12 -14.09 -6.15
C ARG A 2 -6.01 -13.77 -4.94
N SER A 3 -6.98 -14.63 -4.64
CA SER A 3 -8.00 -14.48 -3.60
C SER A 3 -7.47 -14.62 -2.16
N ARG A 4 -6.26 -15.16 -1.93
CA ARG A 4 -5.68 -15.38 -0.59
C ARG A 4 -4.64 -14.35 -0.13
N GLY A 5 -4.44 -13.26 -0.86
CA GLY A 5 -3.49 -12.20 -0.50
C GLY A 5 -3.92 -11.40 0.73
N ARG A 6 -2.97 -10.96 1.57
CA ARG A 6 -3.23 -10.07 2.72
C ARG A 6 -3.94 -8.78 2.26
N LEU A 7 -3.58 -8.26 1.09
CA LEU A 7 -4.17 -7.09 0.46
C LEU A 7 -5.67 -7.27 0.20
N ASN A 8 -6.09 -8.39 -0.39
CA ASN A 8 -7.50 -8.64 -0.69
C ASN A 8 -8.37 -8.64 0.58
N ARG A 9 -7.85 -9.15 1.70
CA ARG A 9 -8.54 -9.06 3.00
C ARG A 9 -8.62 -7.63 3.54
N LEU A 10 -7.63 -6.81 3.26
CA LEU A 10 -7.62 -5.38 3.65
C LEU A 10 -8.56 -4.56 2.77
N LEU A 11 -8.66 -4.88 1.48
CA LEU A 11 -9.58 -4.24 0.55
C LEU A 11 -11.06 -4.57 0.86
N VAL A 12 -11.34 -5.80 1.31
CA VAL A 12 -12.68 -6.21 1.77
C VAL A 12 -12.99 -5.70 3.19
N SER A 13 -11.97 -5.27 3.95
CA SER A 13 -12.17 -4.67 5.26
C SER A 13 -12.59 -3.21 5.16
N ASP A 14 -13.36 -2.73 6.14
CA ASP A 14 -13.84 -1.34 6.23
C ASP A 14 -12.74 -0.34 6.65
N LYS A 15 -11.49 -0.63 6.30
CA LYS A 15 -10.33 0.20 6.64
C LYS A 15 -10.16 1.33 5.62
N GLY A 16 -9.80 2.50 6.14
CA GLY A 16 -9.48 3.65 5.32
C GLY A 16 -8.21 3.42 4.50
N ASP A 17 -8.09 4.14 3.39
CA ASP A 17 -6.95 4.02 2.47
C ASP A 17 -5.60 4.26 3.17
N SER A 18 -5.54 5.25 4.06
CA SER A 18 -4.36 5.55 4.89
C SER A 18 -3.94 4.38 5.78
N ASP A 19 -4.91 3.63 6.32
CA ASP A 19 -4.64 2.50 7.20
C ASP A 19 -4.07 1.32 6.40
N ILE A 20 -4.61 1.08 5.20
CA ILE A 20 -4.13 0.02 4.31
C ILE A 20 -2.71 0.35 3.85
N VAL A 21 -2.44 1.60 3.44
CA VAL A 21 -1.09 2.06 3.09
C VAL A 21 -0.14 1.90 4.28
N SER A 22 -0.57 2.25 5.50
CA SER A 22 0.25 2.08 6.70
C SER A 22 0.59 0.62 6.97
N GLU A 23 -0.35 -0.31 6.77
CA GLU A 23 -0.08 -1.73 6.89
C GLU A 23 0.89 -2.26 5.84
N ILE A 24 0.80 -1.78 4.59
CA ILE A 24 1.74 -2.14 3.52
C ILE A 24 3.15 -1.72 3.91
N TYR A 25 3.33 -0.48 4.37
CA TYR A 25 4.62 0.05 4.82
C TYR A 25 5.17 -0.69 6.03
N MET A 26 4.32 -0.98 7.03
CA MET A 26 4.74 -1.75 8.20
C MET A 26 5.15 -3.18 7.83
N ALA A 27 4.49 -3.80 6.84
CA ALA A 27 4.82 -5.13 6.37
C ALA A 27 6.08 -5.18 5.48
N ALA A 28 6.35 -4.13 4.71
CA ALA A 28 7.48 -4.09 3.77
C ALA A 28 8.76 -3.50 4.37
N TYR A 29 8.64 -2.42 5.14
CA TYR A 29 9.77 -1.64 5.68
C TYR A 29 9.90 -1.71 7.20
N CYS A 30 8.99 -2.42 7.89
CA CYS A 30 8.95 -2.46 9.36
C CYS A 30 8.89 -1.07 10.03
N ARG A 31 8.40 -0.06 9.30
CA ARG A 31 8.20 1.31 9.78
C ARG A 31 6.84 1.85 9.34
N PRO A 32 6.26 2.80 10.08
CA PRO A 32 5.13 3.56 9.57
C PRO A 32 5.56 4.40 8.35
N PRO A 33 4.63 4.66 7.41
CA PRO A 33 4.87 5.62 6.34
C PRO A 33 5.00 7.03 6.95
N SER A 34 5.76 7.89 6.27
CA SER A 34 5.76 9.33 6.55
C SER A 34 4.50 9.98 6.00
N THR A 35 4.14 11.16 6.51
CA THR A 35 2.96 11.91 6.05
C THR A 35 2.99 12.15 4.54
N ASP A 36 4.15 12.54 3.99
CA ASP A 36 4.32 12.74 2.55
C ASP A 36 4.12 11.47 1.72
N GLU A 37 4.40 10.29 2.27
CA GLU A 37 4.17 9.01 1.60
C GLU A 37 2.70 8.63 1.62
N VAL A 38 2.05 8.79 2.78
CA VAL A 38 0.60 8.57 2.89
C VAL A 38 -0.15 9.49 1.93
N ASP A 39 0.16 10.79 1.93
CA ASP A 39 -0.53 11.76 1.09
C ASP A 39 -0.36 11.46 -0.40
N ARG A 40 0.83 11.04 -0.82
CA ARG A 40 1.08 10.62 -2.21
C ARG A 40 0.25 9.40 -2.61
N HIS A 41 0.20 8.39 -1.76
CA HIS A 41 -0.55 7.16 -2.06
C HIS A 41 -2.06 7.37 -1.98
N VAL A 42 -2.54 8.16 -1.02
CA VAL A 42 -3.96 8.52 -0.89
C VAL A 42 -4.40 9.38 -2.08
N ALA A 43 -3.58 10.33 -2.52
CA ALA A 43 -3.89 11.11 -3.73
C ALA A 43 -3.94 10.24 -4.99
N TYR A 44 -3.05 9.25 -5.10
CA TYR A 44 -3.08 8.27 -6.18
C TYR A 44 -4.34 7.40 -6.15
N LEU A 45 -4.72 6.89 -4.98
CA LEU A 45 -5.96 6.12 -4.79
C LEU A 45 -7.21 6.95 -5.11
N ALA A 46 -7.24 8.22 -4.72
CA ALA A 46 -8.35 9.13 -5.02
C ALA A 46 -8.51 9.43 -6.52
N ALA A 47 -7.42 9.35 -7.30
CA ALA A 47 -7.42 9.54 -8.73
C ALA A 47 -7.66 8.25 -9.53
N ALA A 48 -7.66 7.09 -8.88
CA ALA A 48 -7.81 5.79 -9.52
C ALA A 48 -9.29 5.45 -9.76
N GLU A 49 -9.57 4.85 -10.93
CA GLU A 49 -10.91 4.32 -11.24
C GLU A 49 -11.18 3.01 -10.48
N ASP A 50 -10.16 2.15 -10.34
CA ASP A 50 -10.23 0.92 -9.56
C ASP A 50 -9.30 1.01 -8.34
N ARG A 51 -9.91 1.13 -7.16
CA ARG A 51 -9.22 1.18 -5.87
C ARG A 51 -8.38 -0.07 -5.60
N GLY A 52 -8.87 -1.24 -6.02
CA GLY A 52 -8.19 -2.52 -5.78
C GLY A 52 -6.92 -2.63 -6.60
N GLU A 53 -7.00 -2.30 -7.89
CA GLU A 53 -5.84 -2.28 -8.80
C GLU A 53 -4.80 -1.25 -8.35
N ALA A 54 -5.23 -0.03 -7.99
CA ALA A 54 -4.32 1.00 -7.50
C ALA A 54 -3.60 0.60 -6.19
N MET A 55 -4.27 -0.15 -5.30
CA MET A 55 -3.64 -0.66 -4.09
C MET A 55 -2.65 -1.79 -4.38
N GLU A 56 -2.93 -2.63 -5.38
CA GLU A 56 -1.96 -3.62 -5.88
C GLU A 56 -0.73 -2.92 -6.44
N ASP A 57 -0.91 -1.85 -7.22
CA ASP A 57 0.17 -1.04 -7.78
C ASP A 57 1.03 -0.39 -6.68
N ILE A 58 0.41 0.15 -5.63
CA ILE A 58 1.14 0.70 -4.48
C ILE A 58 1.99 -0.39 -3.81
N LEU A 59 1.42 -1.58 -3.58
CA LEU A 59 2.17 -2.70 -3.01
C LEU A 59 3.37 -3.08 -3.90
N TRP A 60 3.16 -3.17 -5.21
CA TRP A 60 4.22 -3.43 -6.17
C TRP A 60 5.29 -2.33 -6.17
N ALA A 61 4.89 -1.06 -6.10
CA ALA A 61 5.80 0.08 -6.05
C ALA A 61 6.65 0.09 -4.77
N VAL A 62 6.05 -0.24 -3.62
CA VAL A 62 6.74 -0.35 -2.33
C VAL A 62 7.74 -1.51 -2.35
N LEU A 63 7.37 -2.66 -2.89
CA LEU A 63 8.27 -3.82 -3.00
C LEU A 63 9.42 -3.60 -3.99
N ASN A 64 9.21 -2.80 -5.05
CA ASN A 64 10.24 -2.44 -6.03
C ASN A 64 10.99 -1.14 -5.70
N SER A 65 10.63 -0.47 -4.60
CA SER A 65 11.24 0.81 -4.25
C SER A 65 12.69 0.60 -3.83
N LYS A 66 13.54 1.58 -4.15
CA LYS A 66 14.94 1.62 -3.71
C LYS A 66 15.06 1.56 -2.19
N GLU A 67 14.07 2.08 -1.47
CA GLU A 67 14.06 1.99 -0.01
C GLU A 67 13.91 0.53 0.47
N PHE A 68 13.17 -0.32 -0.23
CA PHE A 68 13.17 -1.77 0.05
C PHE A 68 14.56 -2.37 -0.17
N LEU A 69 15.19 -1.99 -1.28
CA LEU A 69 16.47 -2.57 -1.72
C LEU A 69 17.66 -2.12 -0.87
N PHE A 70 17.58 -0.95 -0.23
CA PHE A 70 18.66 -0.39 0.60
C PHE A 70 18.40 -0.49 2.11
N GLN A 71 17.24 -0.99 2.55
CA GLN A 71 17.02 -1.42 3.94
C GLN A 71 17.66 -2.81 4.16
N HIS A 72 19.00 -2.86 4.15
CA HIS A 72 19.81 -4.02 4.55
C HIS A 72 21.07 -3.59 5.30
#